data_AF-A0A317JD42-F1
#
_entry.id   AF-A0A317JD42-F1
#
_cell.length_a   1.000
_cell.length_b   1.000
_cell.length_c   1.000
_cell.angle_alpha   90.00
_cell.angle_beta   90.00
_cell.angle_gamma   90.00
#
_symmetry.space_group_name_H-M   'P 1'
#
loop_
_entity.id
_entity.type
_entity.pdbx_description
1 polymer ?
#
loop_
_entity_poly.entity_id
_entity_poly.type
_entity_poly.pdbx_seq_one_letter_code
_entity_poly.pdbx_strand_id
1 'polypeptide(L)'
;MVIEIFPRGVPPHQQEMQRSLPLSIAPPPYLNTYITKKGAITVGFRFTERGRRLFFAPFLCLLIGLVSSPDVHAWGRHGHQIIAETAALLASDQPMAEFLRARTFELGYYANVPDFMWKRLATFVREDPQHRMFLEKFDRFFQIHKEVDHPFALPRAEFDKRFPEASVDWGRAYWRIRELVDRLGSITEVLRHQKDLVGKERQEVQSQWLVVAGVLSHYPADLAMPLHVTENNKGQLTHQEGIHPYFEEAMVDQLLPALRLQVYTKASEKWPEFSKKNAKKTTLELIEELAASSRSEIKTLLDMDLAHPRTNDLKDARRYEPLIIRRMVAGSLVVAELYRRQVGWLFDDVKFFLVTGEPAFIEPGEVASPVKGPKDSTSH
;
A
#
# COMPACT_ATOMS: atom_id res chain seq x y z
N MET A 1 32.74 -48.75 1.02
CA MET A 1 31.86 -48.23 2.07
C MET A 1 31.15 -47.01 1.51
N VAL A 2 29.97 -47.24 0.95
CA VAL A 2 29.06 -46.21 0.44
C VAL A 2 27.71 -46.58 1.05
N ILE A 3 27.15 -45.66 1.83
CA ILE A 3 25.96 -45.86 2.64
C ILE A 3 24.77 -45.39 1.80
N GLU A 4 23.91 -46.33 1.40
CA GLU A 4 22.59 -46.05 0.85
C GLU A 4 21.61 -45.75 2.00
N ILE A 5 20.85 -44.66 1.87
CA ILE A 5 19.75 -44.32 2.78
C ILE A 5 18.46 -44.28 1.96
N PHE A 6 17.58 -45.24 2.23
CA PHE A 6 16.21 -45.31 1.73
C PHE A 6 15.31 -44.28 2.43
N PRO A 7 14.37 -43.62 1.74
CA PRO A 7 13.26 -42.92 2.40
C PRO A 7 12.11 -43.90 2.74
N ARG A 8 11.67 -43.83 4.00
CA ARG A 8 10.54 -44.59 4.56
C ARG A 8 9.19 -44.05 4.09
N GLY A 9 8.33 -44.96 3.63
CA GLY A 9 6.93 -45.15 4.05
C GLY A 9 5.93 -44.01 3.95
N VAL A 10 5.03 -44.10 2.95
CA VAL A 10 3.71 -43.43 2.92
C VAL A 10 2.64 -44.43 3.39
N PRO A 11 1.76 -44.09 4.36
CA PRO A 11 0.69 -44.98 4.82
C PRO A 11 -0.48 -45.13 3.83
N PRO A 12 -1.27 -46.21 3.92
CA PRO A 12 -2.18 -46.66 2.87
C PRO A 12 -3.60 -46.10 3.05
N HIS A 13 -4.11 -45.41 2.04
CA HIS A 13 -5.57 -45.34 1.77
C HIS A 13 -5.83 -44.88 0.33
N GLN A 14 -5.41 -45.68 -0.66
CA GLN A 14 -5.98 -45.63 -2.01
C GLN A 14 -5.90 -47.03 -2.65
N GLN A 15 -6.96 -47.79 -2.50
CA GLN A 15 -7.33 -48.85 -3.43
C GLN A 15 -8.81 -48.68 -3.76
N GLU A 16 -9.14 -49.00 -5.01
CA GLU A 16 -10.48 -49.08 -5.60
C GLU A 16 -11.11 -47.77 -6.11
N MET A 17 -10.77 -47.42 -7.36
CA MET A 17 -11.77 -47.32 -8.43
C MET A 17 -11.07 -47.24 -9.79
N GLN A 18 -10.66 -48.40 -10.31
CA GLN A 18 -10.54 -48.60 -11.75
C GLN A 18 -11.70 -49.50 -12.18
N ARG A 19 -12.64 -48.94 -12.97
CA ARG A 19 -13.30 -49.62 -14.09
C ARG A 19 -14.21 -48.67 -14.88
N SER A 20 -14.14 -48.86 -16.20
CA SER A 20 -15.03 -48.46 -17.30
C SER A 20 -15.09 -47.00 -17.75
N LEU A 21 -14.35 -46.68 -18.82
CA LEU A 21 -14.73 -45.74 -19.89
C LEU A 21 -14.47 -46.43 -21.24
N PRO A 22 -15.46 -46.51 -22.17
CA PRO A 22 -15.22 -47.02 -23.51
C PRO A 22 -14.95 -45.90 -24.53
N LEU A 23 -14.01 -46.18 -25.45
CA LEU A 23 -13.85 -45.74 -26.85
C LEU A 23 -14.00 -44.24 -27.20
N SER A 24 -13.34 -43.64 -28.19
CA SER A 24 -12.24 -43.93 -29.11
C SER A 24 -12.22 -42.67 -29.99
N ILE A 25 -11.17 -41.86 -29.92
CA ILE A 25 -10.98 -40.74 -30.85
C ILE A 25 -9.70 -41.05 -31.63
N ALA A 26 -9.84 -41.27 -32.93
CA ALA A 26 -8.74 -41.53 -33.84
C ALA A 26 -7.82 -40.28 -33.95
N PRO A 27 -6.49 -40.44 -34.03
CA PRO A 27 -5.57 -39.32 -34.22
C PRO A 27 -5.57 -38.84 -35.69
N PRO A 28 -5.31 -37.54 -35.95
CA PRO A 28 -5.27 -36.96 -37.29
C PRO A 28 -4.08 -37.50 -38.13
N PRO A 29 -4.15 -37.45 -39.48
CA PRO A 29 -3.40 -38.34 -40.37
C PRO A 29 -1.94 -37.94 -40.66
N TYR A 30 -1.23 -37.30 -39.72
CA TYR A 30 0.11 -36.75 -39.97
C TYR A 30 1.21 -37.24 -39.02
N LEU A 31 0.97 -38.27 -38.21
CA LEU A 31 2.00 -38.88 -37.36
C LEU A 31 2.24 -40.35 -37.72
N ASN A 32 3.39 -40.64 -38.32
CA ASN A 32 3.94 -41.99 -38.34
C ASN A 32 4.93 -42.12 -37.18
N THR A 33 4.59 -42.94 -36.18
CA THR A 33 5.47 -43.30 -35.06
C THR A 33 6.17 -44.61 -35.38
N TYR A 34 7.49 -44.65 -35.34
CA TYR A 34 8.26 -45.91 -35.37
C TYR A 34 8.96 -46.10 -34.03
N ILE A 35 8.76 -47.27 -33.42
CA ILE A 35 9.41 -47.68 -32.16
C ILE A 35 10.62 -48.54 -32.53
N THR A 36 11.83 -48.14 -32.11
CA THR A 36 13.01 -49.01 -32.19
C THR A 36 13.34 -49.57 -30.80
N LYS A 37 13.76 -50.85 -30.77
CA LYS A 37 14.15 -51.59 -29.55
C LYS A 37 15.43 -51.00 -28.94
N LYS A 38 15.32 -49.91 -28.19
CA LYS A 38 16.21 -49.46 -27.08
C LYS A 38 15.72 -48.10 -26.55
N GLY A 39 14.49 -48.07 -26.01
CA GLY A 39 14.07 -47.13 -24.95
C GLY A 39 14.15 -45.62 -25.17
N ALA A 40 14.48 -45.10 -26.36
CA ALA A 40 14.51 -43.66 -26.63
C ALA A 40 13.37 -43.28 -27.59
N ILE A 41 12.47 -42.40 -27.13
CA ILE A 41 11.46 -41.76 -27.99
C ILE A 41 12.11 -40.54 -28.62
N THR A 42 12.40 -40.60 -29.92
CA THR A 42 12.81 -39.44 -30.70
C THR A 42 11.64 -38.97 -31.56
N VAL A 43 11.06 -37.81 -31.24
CA VAL A 43 10.05 -37.16 -32.07
C VAL A 43 10.78 -36.27 -33.08
N GLY A 44 10.92 -36.75 -34.32
CA GLY A 44 11.54 -35.99 -35.40
C GLY A 44 10.49 -35.25 -36.22
N PHE A 45 10.54 -33.91 -36.22
CA PHE A 45 9.76 -33.09 -37.16
C PHE A 45 10.54 -32.92 -38.46
N ARG A 46 10.07 -33.50 -39.57
CA ARG A 46 10.54 -33.12 -40.91
C ARG A 46 9.72 -31.93 -41.39
N PHE A 47 10.30 -30.74 -41.34
CA PHE A 47 9.73 -29.57 -42.01
C PHE A 47 10.16 -29.56 -43.48
N THR A 48 9.20 -29.69 -44.39
CA THR A 48 9.40 -29.38 -45.81
C THR A 48 9.49 -27.87 -46.00
N GLU A 49 10.40 -27.39 -46.84
CA GLU A 49 10.75 -25.96 -47.04
C GLU A 49 9.63 -25.03 -47.57
N ARG A 50 8.39 -25.50 -47.75
CA ARG A 50 7.23 -24.67 -48.11
C ARG A 50 6.21 -24.67 -46.97
N GLY A 51 6.36 -23.73 -46.04
CA GLY A 51 5.45 -23.57 -44.89
C GLY A 51 5.94 -22.64 -43.78
N ARG A 52 7.20 -22.16 -43.85
CA ARG A 52 7.73 -21.12 -42.95
C ARG A 52 7.16 -19.75 -43.34
N ARG A 53 5.95 -19.41 -42.92
CA ARG A 53 5.54 -17.99 -42.70
C ARG A 53 4.21 -17.72 -41.99
N LEU A 54 3.39 -18.72 -41.62
CA LEU A 54 2.03 -18.41 -41.13
C LEU A 54 1.56 -19.06 -39.81
N PHE A 55 2.41 -19.78 -39.05
CA PHE A 55 1.93 -20.48 -37.84
C PHE A 55 2.74 -20.28 -36.55
N PHE A 56 3.69 -19.34 -36.52
CA PHE A 56 4.45 -19.02 -35.28
C PHE A 56 4.21 -17.61 -34.73
N ALA A 57 3.25 -16.86 -35.30
CA ALA A 57 2.93 -15.51 -34.85
C ALA A 57 1.87 -15.40 -33.74
N PRO A 58 0.88 -16.32 -33.56
CA PRO A 58 -0.14 -16.08 -32.52
C PRO A 58 0.25 -16.61 -31.13
N PHE A 59 1.24 -17.50 -31.02
CA PHE A 59 1.62 -18.09 -29.72
C PHE A 59 2.66 -17.27 -28.94
N LEU A 60 3.52 -16.51 -29.64
CA LEU A 60 4.49 -15.62 -29.00
C LEU A 60 3.82 -14.33 -28.48
N CYS A 61 2.73 -13.87 -29.11
CA CYS A 61 1.93 -12.75 -28.61
C CYS A 61 1.10 -13.10 -27.37
N LEU A 62 0.74 -14.37 -27.16
CA LEU A 62 0.01 -14.80 -25.96
C LEU A 62 0.94 -14.95 -24.73
N LEU A 63 2.23 -15.20 -24.95
CA LEU A 63 3.24 -15.32 -23.88
C LEU A 63 3.87 -13.98 -23.47
N ILE A 64 3.80 -12.96 -24.34
CA ILE A 64 4.22 -11.58 -24.03
C ILE A 64 3.08 -10.78 -23.34
N GLY A 65 1.84 -11.31 -23.31
CA GLY A 65 0.72 -10.72 -22.57
C GLY A 65 0.74 -10.96 -21.05
N LEU A 66 1.69 -11.76 -20.55
CA LEU A 66 1.97 -11.98 -19.12
C LEU A 66 3.06 -11.02 -18.61
N VAL A 67 3.15 -9.82 -19.18
CA VAL A 67 3.92 -8.74 -18.56
C VAL A 67 3.17 -8.33 -17.30
N SER A 68 3.82 -8.59 -16.17
CA SER A 68 3.49 -8.15 -14.83
C SER A 68 2.72 -6.85 -14.85
N SER A 69 1.54 -6.83 -14.24
CA SER A 69 0.98 -5.55 -13.80
C SER A 69 2.05 -4.91 -12.94
N PRO A 70 2.58 -3.71 -13.27
CA PRO A 70 3.43 -3.01 -12.33
C PRO A 70 2.58 -2.86 -11.07
N ASP A 71 3.07 -3.41 -9.97
CA ASP A 71 2.47 -3.17 -8.66
C ASP A 71 2.40 -1.65 -8.50
N VAL A 72 1.18 -1.13 -8.51
CA VAL A 72 0.88 0.29 -8.38
C VAL A 72 1.13 0.61 -6.92
N HIS A 73 2.27 1.22 -6.62
CA HIS A 73 2.95 1.16 -5.33
C HIS A 73 2.98 2.51 -4.63
N ALA A 74 1.90 3.29 -4.64
CA ALA A 74 1.78 4.55 -3.92
C ALA A 74 3.07 5.37 -3.83
N TRP A 75 3.44 6.08 -2.76
CA TRP A 75 4.86 6.47 -2.76
C TRP A 75 5.70 5.18 -2.79
N GLY A 76 6.66 5.04 -3.71
CA GLY A 76 7.56 3.89 -3.65
C GLY A 76 8.18 3.77 -2.25
N ARG A 77 8.65 2.59 -1.83
CA ARG A 77 8.91 2.28 -0.40
C ARG A 77 9.65 3.38 0.39
N HIS A 78 10.60 4.02 -0.27
CA HIS A 78 11.38 5.13 0.27
C HIS A 78 10.55 6.38 0.56
N GLY A 79 9.58 6.75 -0.29
CA GLY A 79 8.74 7.92 -0.08
C GLY A 79 7.81 7.79 1.14
N HIS A 80 7.15 6.63 1.33
CA HIS A 80 6.39 6.35 2.57
C HIS A 80 7.27 6.44 3.80
N GLN A 81 8.43 5.79 3.75
CA GLN A 81 9.38 5.80 4.86
C GLN A 81 9.84 7.23 5.20
N ILE A 82 10.20 8.04 4.19
CA ILE A 82 10.61 9.44 4.37
C ILE A 82 9.52 10.24 5.07
N ILE A 83 8.27 10.12 4.60
CA ILE A 83 7.15 10.89 5.14
C ILE A 83 6.89 10.51 6.60
N ALA A 84 6.85 9.22 6.91
CA ALA A 84 6.61 8.71 8.25
C ALA A 84 7.72 9.09 9.24
N GLU A 85 8.99 8.91 8.85
CA GLU A 85 10.16 9.29 9.67
C GLU A 85 10.20 10.79 9.90
N THR A 86 9.98 11.59 8.85
CA THR A 86 9.92 13.05 8.97
C THR A 86 8.82 13.47 9.94
N ALA A 87 7.61 12.92 9.78
CA ALA A 87 6.48 13.24 10.64
C ALA A 87 6.74 12.90 12.12
N ALA A 88 7.35 11.75 12.38
CA ALA A 88 7.74 11.32 13.72
C ALA A 88 8.74 12.30 14.37
N LEU A 89 9.75 12.75 13.61
CA LEU A 89 10.71 13.75 14.08
C LEU A 89 10.04 15.09 14.40
N LEU A 90 9.14 15.59 13.55
CA LEU A 90 8.43 16.84 13.78
C LEU A 90 7.54 16.81 15.03
N ALA A 91 6.85 15.68 15.25
CA ALA A 91 5.97 15.49 16.41
C ALA A 91 6.74 15.14 17.70
N SER A 92 8.03 14.81 17.63
CA SER A 92 8.81 14.35 18.79
C SER A 92 9.13 15.42 19.83
N ASP A 93 8.93 16.70 19.51
CA ASP A 93 9.12 17.82 20.44
C ASP A 93 7.89 18.09 21.32
N GLN A 94 6.82 17.31 21.15
CA GLN A 94 5.66 17.39 22.02
C GLN A 94 5.94 16.74 23.38
N PRO A 95 5.22 17.16 24.45
CA PRO A 95 5.36 16.52 25.75
C PRO A 95 5.16 15.00 25.67
N MET A 96 6.14 14.25 26.20
CA MET A 96 6.10 12.79 26.28
C MET A 96 6.08 12.10 24.91
N ALA A 97 6.58 12.77 23.86
CA ALA A 97 6.63 12.27 22.49
C ALA A 97 8.05 11.95 22.01
N GLU A 98 9.05 11.99 22.90
CA GLU A 98 10.46 11.76 22.56
C GLU A 98 10.69 10.36 21.96
N PHE A 99 9.83 9.40 22.33
CA PHE A 99 9.86 8.05 21.76
C PHE A 99 9.63 8.03 20.24
N LEU A 100 8.89 9.00 19.67
CA LEU A 100 8.70 9.08 18.22
C LEU A 100 10.04 9.23 17.49
N ARG A 101 10.96 10.01 18.04
CA ARG A 101 12.32 10.17 17.51
C ARG A 101 13.08 8.84 17.58
N ALA A 102 13.01 8.17 18.72
CA ALA A 102 13.67 6.87 18.93
C ALA A 102 13.10 5.76 18.03
N ARG A 103 11.81 5.84 17.66
CA ARG A 103 11.08 4.82 16.89
C ARG A 103 10.82 5.21 15.44
N THR A 104 11.53 6.21 14.92
CA THR A 104 11.43 6.67 13.52
C THR A 104 11.55 5.52 12.52
N PHE A 105 12.55 4.64 12.68
CA PHE A 105 12.76 3.49 11.79
C PHE A 105 11.57 2.51 11.79
N GLU A 106 11.01 2.21 12.96
CA GLU A 106 9.84 1.31 13.08
C GLU A 106 8.61 1.92 12.42
N LEU A 107 8.35 3.22 12.65
CA LEU A 107 7.26 3.94 11.99
C LEU A 107 7.45 3.97 10.47
N GLY A 108 8.68 4.17 9.99
CA GLY A 108 9.03 4.11 8.57
C GLY A 108 8.86 2.72 7.94
N TYR A 109 9.18 1.66 8.69
CA TYR A 109 8.92 0.28 8.27
C TYR A 109 7.41 0.01 8.19
N TYR A 110 6.65 0.35 9.21
CA TYR A 110 5.20 0.14 9.26
C TYR A 110 4.43 0.99 8.25
N ALA A 111 4.95 2.15 7.87
CA ALA A 111 4.40 2.96 6.79
C ALA A 111 4.36 2.23 5.43
N ASN A 112 5.12 1.17 5.27
CA ASN A 112 5.15 0.37 4.04
C ASN A 112 4.24 -0.87 4.12
N VAL A 113 3.83 -1.30 5.32
CA VAL A 113 3.05 -2.53 5.53
C VAL A 113 1.81 -2.61 4.65
N PRO A 114 1.01 -1.53 4.46
CA PRO A 114 -0.14 -1.55 3.56
C PRO A 114 0.21 -2.07 2.15
N ASP A 115 1.34 -1.66 1.59
CA ASP A 115 1.73 -2.01 0.23
C ASP A 115 2.35 -3.40 0.09
N PHE A 116 3.26 -3.81 0.98
CA PHE A 116 3.98 -5.09 0.80
C PHE A 116 3.41 -6.26 1.62
N MET A 117 2.64 -5.98 2.67
CA MET A 117 2.01 -7.03 3.51
C MET A 117 0.52 -7.15 3.25
N TRP A 118 -0.19 -6.04 3.11
CA TRP A 118 -1.65 -6.05 3.06
C TRP A 118 -2.21 -6.09 1.63
N LYS A 119 -1.45 -5.72 0.60
CA LYS A 119 -1.79 -6.02 -0.80
C LYS A 119 -1.37 -7.44 -1.22
N ARG A 120 -1.61 -8.42 -0.36
CA ARG A 120 -1.49 -9.85 -0.67
C ARG A 120 -2.84 -10.41 -1.09
N LEU A 121 -2.85 -11.55 -1.79
CA LEU A 121 -4.07 -12.14 -2.38
C LEU A 121 -5.30 -12.20 -1.44
N ALA A 122 -5.09 -12.52 -0.16
CA ALA A 122 -6.17 -12.65 0.82
C ALA A 122 -6.83 -11.31 1.25
N THR A 123 -6.14 -10.19 1.05
CA THR A 123 -6.55 -8.86 1.55
C THR A 123 -6.58 -7.82 0.45
N PHE A 124 -6.02 -8.10 -0.73
CA PHE A 124 -5.84 -7.18 -1.85
C PHE A 124 -7.13 -6.42 -2.22
N VAL A 125 -8.24 -7.14 -2.44
CA VAL A 125 -9.52 -6.52 -2.86
C VAL A 125 -10.04 -5.52 -1.83
N ARG A 126 -9.74 -5.73 -0.55
CA ARG A 126 -10.16 -4.85 0.54
C ARG A 126 -9.15 -3.70 0.75
N GLU A 127 -7.87 -3.95 0.53
CA GLU A 127 -6.79 -3.00 0.76
C GLU A 127 -6.58 -2.03 -0.42
N ASP A 128 -6.58 -2.51 -1.66
CA ASP A 128 -6.25 -1.71 -2.85
C ASP A 128 -7.09 -0.42 -3.00
N PRO A 129 -8.42 -0.42 -2.74
CA PRO A 129 -9.20 0.81 -2.80
C PRO A 129 -8.84 1.85 -1.73
N GLN A 130 -8.15 1.45 -0.65
CA GLN A 130 -7.83 2.37 0.45
C GLN A 130 -6.70 3.34 0.09
N HIS A 131 -5.96 3.06 -0.98
CA HIS A 131 -4.75 3.81 -1.38
C HIS A 131 -5.07 5.06 -2.20
N ARG A 132 -6.35 5.32 -2.50
CA ARG A 132 -6.72 6.34 -3.51
C ARG A 132 -8.01 7.07 -3.18
N MET A 133 -8.21 8.20 -3.84
CA MET A 133 -9.44 9.00 -3.88
C MET A 133 -9.58 9.71 -5.23
N PHE A 134 -10.20 9.10 -6.24
CA PHE A 134 -10.41 9.69 -7.56
C PHE A 134 -11.45 10.81 -7.52
N LEU A 135 -10.99 12.02 -7.20
CA LEU A 135 -11.87 13.15 -6.88
C LEU A 135 -12.77 13.54 -8.04
N GLU A 136 -12.35 13.39 -9.31
CA GLU A 136 -13.20 13.72 -10.46
C GLU A 136 -14.43 12.80 -10.57
N LYS A 137 -14.31 11.55 -10.13
CA LYS A 137 -15.45 10.62 -10.11
C LYS A 137 -16.46 11.02 -9.06
N PHE A 138 -15.98 11.35 -7.86
CA PHE A 138 -16.84 11.85 -6.78
C PHE A 138 -17.47 13.20 -7.13
N ASP A 139 -16.73 14.13 -7.74
CA ASP A 139 -17.28 15.42 -8.18
C ASP A 139 -18.47 15.23 -9.12
N ARG A 140 -18.30 14.41 -10.17
CA ARG A 140 -19.40 14.11 -11.11
C ARG A 140 -20.57 13.42 -10.42
N PHE A 141 -20.29 12.57 -9.44
CA PHE A 141 -21.31 11.88 -8.66
C PHE A 141 -22.11 12.85 -7.77
N PHE A 142 -21.47 13.74 -7.02
CA PHE A 142 -22.16 14.69 -6.15
C PHE A 142 -22.74 15.90 -6.90
N GLN A 143 -22.38 16.12 -8.16
CA GLN A 143 -23.10 17.05 -9.04
C GLN A 143 -24.55 16.59 -9.30
N ILE A 144 -24.81 15.28 -9.31
CA ILE A 144 -26.17 14.73 -9.49
C ILE A 144 -26.85 14.39 -8.15
N HIS A 145 -26.08 14.05 -7.11
CA HIS A 145 -26.56 13.77 -5.75
C HIS A 145 -26.42 14.98 -4.81
N LYS A 146 -27.16 16.06 -5.09
CA LYS A 146 -27.06 17.35 -4.35
C LYS A 146 -27.78 17.37 -3.01
N GLU A 147 -28.52 16.30 -2.68
CA GLU A 147 -29.33 16.17 -1.47
C GLU A 147 -28.51 15.94 -0.19
N VAL A 148 -27.18 15.77 -0.32
CA VAL A 148 -26.29 15.50 0.82
C VAL A 148 -25.26 16.60 0.92
N ASP A 149 -25.35 17.35 2.01
CA ASP A 149 -24.30 18.28 2.39
C ASP A 149 -23.11 17.49 2.96
N HIS A 150 -21.90 17.82 2.51
CA HIS A 150 -20.63 17.20 2.93
C HIS A 150 -20.63 15.64 2.97
N PRO A 151 -20.80 14.94 1.83
CA PRO A 151 -20.96 13.49 1.78
C PRO A 151 -19.77 12.70 2.33
N PHE A 152 -18.55 13.23 2.28
CA PHE A 152 -17.36 12.60 2.85
C PHE A 152 -17.31 12.61 4.38
N ALA A 153 -18.16 13.42 5.04
CA ALA A 153 -18.29 13.43 6.49
C ALA A 153 -18.98 12.17 7.02
N LEU A 154 -19.85 11.54 6.21
CA LEU A 154 -20.57 10.32 6.57
C LEU A 154 -19.60 9.20 6.99
N PRO A 155 -19.92 8.41 8.03
CA PRO A 155 -19.22 7.17 8.31
C PRO A 155 -19.26 6.23 7.10
N ARG A 156 -18.21 5.41 6.91
CA ARG A 156 -18.07 4.52 5.73
C ARG A 156 -19.34 3.68 5.49
N ALA A 157 -19.81 2.99 6.53
CA ALA A 157 -20.97 2.11 6.42
C ALA A 157 -22.25 2.86 6.02
N GLU A 158 -22.41 4.11 6.48
CA GLU A 158 -23.54 4.95 6.09
C GLU A 158 -23.38 5.42 4.63
N PHE A 159 -22.17 5.85 4.25
CA PHE A 159 -21.84 6.26 2.90
C PHE A 159 -22.11 5.14 1.89
N ASP A 160 -21.55 3.95 2.11
CA ASP A 160 -21.68 2.81 1.21
C ASP A 160 -23.13 2.32 1.12
N LYS A 161 -23.90 2.41 2.22
CA LYS A 161 -25.34 2.09 2.22
C LYS A 161 -26.16 3.12 1.45
N ARG A 162 -25.82 4.40 1.58
CA ARG A 162 -26.56 5.51 0.97
C ARG A 162 -26.26 5.66 -0.52
N PHE A 163 -25.03 5.35 -0.92
CA PHE A 163 -24.52 5.50 -2.28
C PHE A 163 -23.92 4.19 -2.81
N PRO A 164 -24.72 3.12 -2.97
CA PRO A 164 -24.22 1.84 -3.48
C PRO A 164 -23.67 1.95 -4.91
N GLU A 165 -24.02 2.99 -5.67
CA GLU A 165 -23.52 3.27 -7.01
C GLU A 165 -22.10 3.87 -7.01
N ALA A 166 -21.65 4.43 -5.88
CA ALA A 166 -20.31 4.97 -5.73
C ALA A 166 -19.31 3.83 -5.55
N SER A 167 -18.78 3.33 -6.67
CA SER A 167 -17.87 2.18 -6.70
C SER A 167 -16.73 2.33 -5.69
N VAL A 168 -16.41 1.22 -5.02
CA VAL A 168 -15.29 1.15 -4.07
C VAL A 168 -13.97 1.52 -4.74
N ASP A 169 -13.80 1.20 -6.03
CA ASP A 169 -12.59 1.47 -6.79
C ASP A 169 -12.30 2.96 -7.00
N TRP A 170 -13.30 3.82 -6.81
CA TRP A 170 -13.08 5.27 -6.84
C TRP A 170 -12.20 5.72 -5.67
N GLY A 171 -12.10 4.91 -4.62
CA GLY A 171 -11.22 5.16 -3.50
C GLY A 171 -11.94 5.26 -2.17
N ARG A 172 -11.21 4.92 -1.10
CA ARG A 172 -11.70 4.97 0.28
C ARG A 172 -10.68 5.53 1.28
N ALA A 173 -9.61 6.19 0.80
CA ALA A 173 -8.54 6.69 1.67
C ALA A 173 -9.04 7.64 2.77
N TYR A 174 -10.02 8.50 2.48
CA TYR A 174 -10.58 9.42 3.48
C TYR A 174 -11.16 8.70 4.70
N TRP A 175 -11.98 7.67 4.46
CA TRP A 175 -12.53 6.85 5.54
C TRP A 175 -11.44 6.03 6.23
N ARG A 176 -10.52 5.45 5.45
CA ARG A 176 -9.43 4.64 6.00
C ARG A 176 -8.58 5.42 7.00
N ILE A 177 -8.21 6.66 6.65
CA ILE A 177 -7.42 7.53 7.53
C ILE A 177 -8.18 7.82 8.82
N ARG A 178 -9.46 8.17 8.73
CA ARG A 178 -10.30 8.47 9.91
C ARG A 178 -10.45 7.25 10.82
N GLU A 179 -10.70 6.08 10.26
CA GLU A 179 -10.80 4.81 11.00
C GLU A 179 -9.51 4.48 11.76
N LEU A 180 -8.35 4.68 11.13
CA LEU A 180 -7.06 4.47 11.77
C LEU A 180 -6.73 5.54 12.81
N VAL A 181 -7.15 6.80 12.60
CA VAL A 181 -7.05 7.85 13.62
C VAL A 181 -7.91 7.51 14.84
N ASP A 182 -9.14 7.03 14.65
CA ASP A 182 -10.04 6.64 15.74
C ASP A 182 -9.48 5.44 16.52
N ARG A 183 -8.91 4.46 15.80
CA ARG A 183 -8.22 3.32 16.41
C ARG A 183 -6.99 3.76 17.20
N LEU A 184 -6.15 4.62 16.62
CA LEU A 184 -4.96 5.15 17.30
C LEU A 184 -5.34 5.94 18.55
N GLY A 185 -6.40 6.76 18.45
CA GLY A 185 -6.96 7.52 19.57
C GLY A 185 -7.44 6.61 20.71
N SER A 186 -8.14 5.52 20.38
CA SER A 186 -8.57 4.54 21.39
C SER A 186 -7.39 3.91 22.13
N ILE A 187 -6.29 3.62 21.43
CA ILE A 187 -5.03 3.11 22.03
C ILE A 187 -4.39 4.20 22.90
N THR A 188 -4.34 5.45 22.41
CA THR A 188 -3.80 6.60 23.14
C THR A 188 -4.54 6.83 24.46
N GLU A 189 -5.87 6.75 24.47
CA GLU A 189 -6.68 6.93 25.69
C GLU A 189 -6.39 5.84 26.73
N VAL A 190 -6.22 4.59 26.29
CA VAL A 190 -5.75 3.50 27.15
C VAL A 190 -4.39 3.84 27.77
N LEU A 191 -3.41 4.25 26.95
CA LEU A 191 -2.06 4.57 27.40
C LEU A 191 -1.96 5.78 28.34
N ARG A 192 -2.87 6.76 28.19
CA ARG A 192 -2.99 7.96 29.04
C ARG A 192 -3.67 7.69 30.38
N HIS A 193 -4.69 6.84 30.40
CA HIS A 193 -5.62 6.75 31.53
C HIS A 193 -5.52 5.46 32.35
N GLN A 194 -5.06 4.35 31.78
CA GLN A 194 -4.90 3.10 32.52
C GLN A 194 -3.55 3.05 33.25
N LYS A 195 -3.58 3.42 34.54
CA LYS A 195 -2.38 3.48 35.40
C LYS A 195 -1.89 2.11 35.86
N ASP A 196 -2.75 1.10 35.85
CA ASP A 196 -2.43 -0.29 36.19
C ASP A 196 -1.82 -1.06 35.01
N LEU A 197 -1.85 -0.50 33.80
CA LEU A 197 -1.19 -1.05 32.63
C LEU A 197 0.33 -0.88 32.76
N VAL A 198 1.02 -1.97 33.13
CA VAL A 198 2.46 -2.00 33.42
C VAL A 198 3.16 -3.18 32.74
N GLY A 199 4.49 -3.11 32.65
CA GLY A 199 5.32 -4.21 32.16
C GLY A 199 4.93 -4.68 30.75
N LYS A 200 4.79 -5.98 30.56
CA LYS A 200 4.53 -6.60 29.25
C LYS A 200 3.22 -6.13 28.63
N GLU A 201 2.17 -5.97 29.43
CA GLU A 201 0.85 -5.54 28.92
C GLU A 201 0.93 -4.12 28.35
N ARG A 202 1.63 -3.22 29.05
CA ARG A 202 1.88 -1.87 28.55
C ARG A 202 2.66 -1.88 27.24
N GLN A 203 3.71 -2.69 27.19
CA GLN A 203 4.55 -2.83 26.00
C GLN A 203 3.76 -3.35 24.78
N GLU A 204 2.83 -4.29 24.99
CA GLU A 204 1.94 -4.78 23.93
C GLU A 204 1.05 -3.66 23.38
N VAL A 205 0.45 -2.83 24.25
CA VAL A 205 -0.36 -1.67 23.83
C VAL A 205 0.49 -0.60 23.14
N GLN A 206 1.70 -0.32 23.62
CA GLN A 206 2.65 0.59 22.96
C GLN A 206 3.06 0.08 21.57
N SER A 207 3.26 -1.23 21.43
CA SER A 207 3.57 -1.87 20.14
C SER A 207 2.42 -1.70 19.16
N GLN A 208 1.18 -1.93 19.61
CA GLN A 208 -0.01 -1.70 18.79
C GLN A 208 -0.12 -0.24 18.36
N TRP A 209 0.21 0.71 19.24
CA TRP A 209 0.25 2.13 18.91
C TRP A 209 1.23 2.40 17.77
N LEU A 210 2.46 1.87 17.84
CA LEU A 210 3.49 2.05 16.81
C LEU A 210 3.07 1.45 15.47
N VAL A 211 2.48 0.25 15.46
CA VAL A 211 1.95 -0.40 14.25
C VAL A 211 0.87 0.46 13.61
N VAL A 212 -0.14 0.87 14.40
CA VAL A 212 -1.27 1.66 13.89
C VAL A 212 -0.81 3.04 13.43
N ALA A 213 0.10 3.70 14.16
CA ALA A 213 0.66 4.99 13.77
C ALA A 213 1.44 4.89 12.46
N GLY A 214 2.33 3.90 12.34
CA GLY A 214 3.10 3.69 11.11
C GLY A 214 2.21 3.40 9.92
N VAL A 215 1.28 2.46 10.03
CA VAL A 215 0.28 2.18 8.98
C VAL A 215 -0.55 3.43 8.65
N LEU A 216 -1.01 4.18 9.66
CA LEU A 216 -1.78 5.41 9.47
C LEU A 216 -1.03 6.41 8.60
N SER A 217 0.30 6.52 8.72
CA SER A 217 1.08 7.46 7.92
C SER A 217 1.10 7.17 6.42
N HIS A 218 0.79 5.94 6.02
CA HIS A 218 0.76 5.51 4.62
C HIS A 218 -0.30 6.28 3.81
N TYR A 219 -1.55 6.25 4.27
CA TYR A 219 -2.67 6.76 3.46
C TYR A 219 -2.67 8.29 3.26
N PRO A 220 -2.29 9.15 4.25
CA PRO A 220 -2.06 10.56 3.98
C PRO A 220 -0.87 10.79 3.05
N ALA A 221 0.16 9.94 3.09
CA ALA A 221 1.23 10.00 2.10
C ALA A 221 0.70 9.72 0.69
N ASP A 222 -0.17 8.72 0.50
CA ASP A 222 -0.86 8.47 -0.78
C ASP A 222 -1.61 9.70 -1.25
N LEU A 223 -2.41 10.30 -0.36
CA LEU A 223 -3.16 11.52 -0.70
C LEU A 223 -2.25 12.71 -1.02
N ALA A 224 -1.00 12.70 -0.58
CA ALA A 224 0.00 13.69 -0.96
C ALA A 224 0.57 13.45 -2.37
N MET A 225 0.41 12.26 -2.94
CA MET A 225 0.82 11.88 -4.29
C MET A 225 -0.27 12.31 -5.32
N PRO A 226 0.03 13.16 -6.32
CA PRO A 226 -0.98 13.69 -7.25
C PRO A 226 -1.79 12.64 -8.02
N LEU A 227 -1.16 11.54 -8.45
CA LEU A 227 -1.80 10.47 -9.21
C LEU A 227 -2.69 9.54 -8.35
N HIS A 228 -2.63 9.63 -7.02
CA HIS A 228 -3.53 8.88 -6.12
C HIS A 228 -4.88 9.54 -5.93
N VAL A 229 -5.01 10.82 -6.35
CA VAL A 229 -6.23 11.61 -6.17
C VAL A 229 -6.98 11.88 -7.49
N THR A 230 -6.64 11.16 -8.56
CA THR A 230 -7.21 11.37 -9.90
C THR A 230 -7.53 10.10 -10.63
N GLU A 231 -8.60 10.10 -11.43
CA GLU A 231 -8.89 8.97 -12.32
C GLU A 231 -7.85 8.78 -13.44
N ASN A 232 -7.03 9.80 -13.77
CA ASN A 232 -5.88 9.66 -14.68
C ASN A 232 -4.63 9.10 -13.96
N ASN A 233 -4.83 8.22 -12.98
CA ASN A 233 -3.79 7.76 -12.08
C ASN A 233 -2.59 7.11 -12.78
N LYS A 234 -2.79 6.46 -13.93
CA LYS A 234 -1.72 5.82 -14.70
C LYS A 234 -1.19 6.70 -15.83
N GLY A 235 -1.77 7.88 -16.06
CA GLY A 235 -1.52 8.71 -17.25
C GLY A 235 -2.28 8.23 -18.50
N GLN A 236 -3.20 7.28 -18.36
CA GLN A 236 -3.92 6.64 -19.47
C GLN A 236 -4.85 7.59 -20.24
N LEU A 237 -5.37 8.64 -19.60
CA LEU A 237 -6.22 9.65 -20.24
C LEU A 237 -5.42 10.72 -20.99
N THR A 238 -4.10 10.76 -20.80
CA THR A 238 -3.19 11.70 -21.46
C THR A 238 -2.08 11.01 -22.25
N HIS A 239 -2.19 9.69 -22.46
CA HIS A 239 -1.21 8.87 -23.18
C HIS A 239 0.21 8.87 -22.55
N GLN A 240 0.27 8.96 -21.22
CA GLN A 240 1.48 9.00 -20.41
C GLN A 240 1.61 7.75 -19.52
N GLU A 241 1.10 6.61 -19.99
CA GLU A 241 1.12 5.35 -19.26
C GLU A 241 2.49 5.04 -18.65
N GLY A 242 2.49 4.60 -17.39
CA GLY A 242 3.71 4.36 -16.62
C GLY A 242 4.29 5.58 -15.91
N ILE A 243 3.67 6.76 -15.99
CA ILE A 243 4.08 7.95 -15.20
C ILE A 243 3.98 7.69 -13.69
N HIS A 244 3.04 6.83 -13.29
CA HIS A 244 2.76 6.52 -11.90
C HIS A 244 3.98 5.93 -11.15
N PRO A 245 4.46 4.70 -11.46
CA PRO A 245 5.64 4.15 -10.80
C PRO A 245 6.91 4.96 -11.11
N TYR A 246 6.94 5.65 -12.25
CA TYR A 246 8.09 6.45 -12.62
C TYR A 246 8.26 7.68 -11.71
N PHE A 247 7.20 8.42 -11.41
CA PHE A 247 7.29 9.59 -10.51
C PHE A 247 7.47 9.19 -9.05
N GLU A 248 6.72 8.21 -8.57
CA GLU A 248 6.64 7.89 -7.13
C GLU A 248 7.77 7.00 -6.61
N GLU A 249 8.37 6.19 -7.48
CA GLU A 249 9.43 5.25 -7.13
C GLU A 249 10.72 5.61 -7.88
N ALA A 250 10.72 5.57 -9.22
CA ALA A 250 11.95 5.72 -9.98
C ALA A 250 12.64 7.08 -9.75
N MET A 251 11.89 8.19 -9.81
CA MET A 251 12.45 9.52 -9.54
C MET A 251 12.84 9.70 -8.07
N VAL A 252 12.08 9.14 -7.13
CA VAL A 252 12.38 9.21 -5.70
C VAL A 252 13.70 8.50 -5.38
N ASP A 253 13.88 7.30 -5.92
CA ASP A 253 15.08 6.48 -5.69
C ASP A 253 16.34 7.16 -6.21
N GLN A 254 16.29 7.80 -7.38
CA GLN A 254 17.41 8.55 -7.94
C GLN A 254 17.83 9.75 -7.09
N LEU A 255 16.93 10.31 -6.27
CA LEU A 255 17.20 11.48 -5.42
C LEU A 255 17.78 11.12 -4.04
N LEU A 256 17.87 9.83 -3.72
CA LEU A 256 18.43 9.36 -2.46
C LEU A 256 19.96 9.44 -2.43
N PRO A 257 20.57 9.61 -1.24
CA PRO A 257 19.94 9.82 0.07
C PRO A 257 19.55 11.28 0.35
N ALA A 258 19.95 12.23 -0.50
CA ALA A 258 19.82 13.67 -0.25
C ALA A 258 18.36 14.12 -0.01
N LEU A 259 17.41 13.50 -0.71
CA LEU A 259 15.98 13.78 -0.58
C LEU A 259 15.48 13.72 0.87
N ARG A 260 15.98 12.76 1.67
CA ARG A 260 15.55 12.59 3.08
C ARG A 260 15.79 13.85 3.90
N LEU A 261 17.00 14.39 3.80
CA LEU A 261 17.40 15.60 4.53
C LEU A 261 16.62 16.81 4.03
N GLN A 262 16.47 16.95 2.70
CA GLN A 262 15.74 18.07 2.11
C GLN A 262 14.27 18.12 2.56
N VAL A 263 13.58 16.98 2.56
CA VAL A 263 12.20 16.88 3.04
C VAL A 263 12.12 17.25 4.52
N TYR A 264 12.99 16.67 5.35
CA TYR A 264 13.02 16.98 6.78
C TYR A 264 13.27 18.46 7.06
N THR A 265 14.29 19.06 6.44
CA THR A 265 14.63 20.48 6.61
C THR A 265 13.44 21.37 6.26
N LYS A 266 12.85 21.20 5.07
CA LYS A 266 11.73 22.05 4.63
C LYS A 266 10.46 21.82 5.43
N ALA A 267 10.20 20.59 5.89
CA ALA A 267 9.05 20.31 6.73
C ALA A 267 9.23 20.90 8.13
N SER A 268 10.45 20.84 8.70
CA SER A 268 10.78 21.43 10.00
C SER A 268 10.60 22.94 10.00
N GLU A 269 11.01 23.63 8.93
CA GLU A 269 10.79 25.07 8.76
C GLU A 269 9.30 25.44 8.77
N LYS A 270 8.44 24.59 8.19
CA LYS A 270 7.00 24.86 8.05
C LYS A 270 6.16 24.40 9.24
N TRP A 271 6.68 23.47 10.03
CA TRP A 271 5.93 22.79 11.08
C TRP A 271 5.32 23.72 12.16
N PRO A 272 6.03 24.74 12.69
CA PRO A 272 5.47 25.61 13.73
C PRO A 272 4.22 26.37 13.25
N GLU A 273 4.26 26.91 12.03
CA GLU A 273 3.10 27.62 11.46
C GLU A 273 1.99 26.65 11.10
N PHE A 274 2.33 25.53 10.46
CA PHE A 274 1.37 24.52 10.04
C PHE A 274 0.59 23.96 11.23
N SER A 275 1.27 23.49 12.27
CA SER A 275 0.63 22.92 13.47
C SER A 275 -0.28 23.94 14.16
N LYS A 276 0.16 25.19 14.30
CA LYS A 276 -0.65 26.26 14.88
C LYS A 276 -1.90 26.55 14.06
N LYS A 277 -1.76 26.72 12.74
CA LYS A 277 -2.88 27.03 11.83
C LYS A 277 -3.93 25.92 11.80
N ASN A 278 -3.47 24.68 11.88
CA ASN A 278 -4.30 23.50 11.64
C ASN A 278 -4.76 22.79 12.93
N ALA A 279 -4.38 23.28 14.11
CA ALA A 279 -4.66 22.66 15.40
C ALA A 279 -6.16 22.37 15.67
N LYS A 280 -7.06 23.17 15.09
CA LYS A 280 -8.52 23.04 15.28
C LYS A 280 -9.23 22.31 14.16
N LYS A 281 -8.54 21.99 13.05
CA LYS A 281 -9.16 21.28 11.94
C LYS A 281 -9.44 19.84 12.31
N THR A 282 -10.60 19.36 11.91
CA THR A 282 -10.93 17.93 11.90
C THR A 282 -9.94 17.15 11.02
N THR A 283 -9.85 15.84 11.24
CA THR A 283 -9.04 14.96 10.38
C THR A 283 -9.50 15.04 8.92
N LEU A 284 -10.81 15.14 8.67
CA LEU A 284 -11.36 15.23 7.32
C LEU A 284 -10.92 16.51 6.61
N GLU A 285 -11.04 17.66 7.25
CA GLU A 285 -10.58 18.94 6.67
C GLU A 285 -9.09 18.91 6.30
N LEU A 286 -8.24 18.28 7.13
CA LEU A 286 -6.81 18.15 6.82
C LEU A 286 -6.54 17.33 5.56
N ILE A 287 -7.20 16.18 5.43
CA ILE A 287 -6.93 15.25 4.32
C ILE A 287 -7.63 15.71 3.03
N GLU A 288 -8.77 16.39 3.12
CA GLU A 288 -9.42 17.04 1.98
C GLU A 288 -8.55 18.18 1.42
N GLU A 289 -7.99 19.02 2.28
CA GLU A 289 -7.05 20.07 1.84
C GLU A 289 -5.76 19.49 1.25
N LEU A 290 -5.24 18.41 1.84
CA LEU A 290 -4.06 17.72 1.31
C LEU A 290 -4.31 17.18 -0.09
N ALA A 291 -5.43 16.47 -0.27
CA ALA A 291 -5.81 15.87 -1.54
C ALA A 291 -6.16 16.95 -2.58
N ALA A 292 -6.85 18.03 -2.19
CA ALA A 292 -7.10 19.17 -3.08
C ALA A 292 -5.79 19.83 -3.54
N SER A 293 -4.82 19.97 -2.63
CA SER A 293 -3.47 20.46 -2.98
C SER A 293 -2.76 19.49 -3.93
N SER A 294 -2.83 18.19 -3.72
CA SER A 294 -2.26 17.18 -4.64
C SER A 294 -2.93 17.23 -6.02
N ARG A 295 -4.25 17.38 -6.05
CA ARG A 295 -5.03 17.50 -7.29
C ARG A 295 -4.60 18.71 -8.11
N SER A 296 -4.29 19.83 -7.45
CA SER A 296 -3.81 21.04 -8.14
C SER A 296 -2.45 20.85 -8.85
N GLU A 297 -1.68 19.83 -8.46
CA GLU A 297 -0.35 19.54 -9.02
C GLU A 297 -0.38 18.49 -10.15
N ILE A 298 -1.53 17.88 -10.43
CA ILE A 298 -1.65 16.85 -11.48
C ILE A 298 -1.24 17.41 -12.84
N LYS A 299 -1.76 18.57 -13.21
CA LYS A 299 -1.43 19.19 -14.50
C LYS A 299 0.07 19.49 -14.58
N THR A 300 0.64 20.08 -13.53
CA THR A 300 2.08 20.36 -13.43
C THR A 300 2.89 19.09 -13.65
N LEU A 301 2.55 17.99 -12.97
CA LEU A 301 3.24 16.71 -13.10
C LEU A 301 3.17 16.17 -14.54
N LEU A 302 1.98 16.16 -15.14
CA LEU A 302 1.79 15.64 -16.49
C LEU A 302 2.49 16.50 -17.54
N ASP A 303 2.48 17.83 -17.40
CA ASP A 303 3.21 18.75 -18.28
C ASP A 303 4.72 18.51 -18.18
N MET A 304 5.25 18.27 -16.98
CA MET A 304 6.68 17.97 -16.76
C MET A 304 7.12 16.69 -17.48
N ASP A 305 6.28 15.66 -17.44
CA ASP A 305 6.53 14.39 -18.11
C ASP A 305 6.43 14.48 -19.65
N LEU A 306 5.51 15.29 -20.19
CA LEU A 306 5.43 15.53 -21.64
C LEU A 306 6.62 16.35 -22.18
N ALA A 307 7.23 17.18 -21.35
CA ALA A 307 8.29 18.09 -21.79
C ALA A 307 9.57 17.34 -22.22
N HIS A 308 9.79 16.10 -21.74
CA HIS A 308 11.02 15.38 -21.99
C HIS A 308 10.84 13.85 -21.95
N PRO A 309 11.68 13.09 -22.68
CA PRO A 309 11.70 11.64 -22.52
C PRO A 309 12.13 11.24 -21.10
N ARG A 310 11.57 10.12 -20.64
CA ARG A 310 11.93 9.45 -19.40
C ARG A 310 13.28 8.73 -19.57
N THR A 311 14.26 9.05 -18.75
CA THR A 311 15.61 8.43 -18.81
C THR A 311 16.01 7.72 -17.52
N ASN A 312 15.23 7.86 -16.44
CA ASN A 312 15.46 7.20 -15.14
C ASN A 312 16.91 7.37 -14.64
N ASP A 313 17.37 8.62 -14.66
CA ASP A 313 18.67 9.01 -14.16
C ASP A 313 18.54 10.21 -13.21
N LEU A 314 19.63 10.58 -12.52
CA LEU A 314 19.61 11.69 -11.57
C LEU A 314 19.28 13.04 -12.23
N LYS A 315 19.70 13.28 -13.48
CA LYS A 315 19.42 14.56 -14.17
C LYS A 315 17.93 14.70 -14.43
N ASP A 316 17.30 13.60 -14.81
CA ASP A 316 15.87 13.47 -14.99
C ASP A 316 15.11 13.65 -13.67
N ALA A 317 15.52 12.93 -12.63
CA ALA A 317 14.91 13.01 -11.31
C ALA A 317 14.97 14.43 -10.69
N ARG A 318 16.06 15.17 -10.92
CA ARG A 318 16.20 16.58 -10.51
C ARG A 318 15.15 17.51 -11.13
N ARG A 319 14.51 17.12 -12.24
CA ARG A 319 13.38 17.88 -12.80
C ARG A 319 12.15 17.77 -11.91
N TYR A 320 11.90 16.58 -11.36
CA TYR A 320 10.76 16.29 -10.49
C TYR A 320 11.01 16.65 -9.02
N GLU A 321 12.28 16.76 -8.60
CA GLU A 321 12.71 17.03 -7.22
C GLU A 321 11.92 18.16 -6.51
N PRO A 322 11.70 19.35 -7.11
CA PRO A 322 10.92 20.40 -6.43
C PRO A 322 9.46 20.02 -6.15
N LEU A 323 8.83 19.24 -7.04
CA LEU A 323 7.47 18.77 -6.86
C LEU A 323 7.43 17.62 -5.84
N ILE A 324 8.34 16.64 -5.96
CA ILE A 324 8.48 15.52 -5.02
C ILE A 324 8.66 16.05 -3.59
N ILE A 325 9.62 16.95 -3.37
CA ILE A 325 9.86 17.53 -2.04
C ILE A 325 8.60 18.24 -1.53
N ARG A 326 7.95 19.05 -2.36
CA ARG A 326 6.75 19.80 -1.95
C ARG A 326 5.62 18.87 -1.52
N ARG A 327 5.42 17.77 -2.26
CA ARG A 327 4.38 16.78 -1.95
C ARG A 327 4.72 15.96 -0.71
N MET A 328 5.96 15.47 -0.58
CA MET A 328 6.40 14.76 0.62
C MET A 328 6.32 15.66 1.87
N VAL A 329 6.72 16.92 1.77
CA VAL A 329 6.57 17.90 2.88
C VAL A 329 5.10 18.06 3.28
N ALA A 330 4.18 18.20 2.31
CA ALA A 330 2.75 18.32 2.61
C ALA A 330 2.20 17.08 3.33
N GLY A 331 2.57 15.87 2.87
CA GLY A 331 2.24 14.62 3.53
C GLY A 331 2.80 14.53 4.95
N SER A 332 4.09 14.82 5.13
CA SER A 332 4.78 14.81 6.44
C SER A 332 4.12 15.74 7.46
N LEU A 333 3.71 16.93 7.03
CA LEU A 333 3.05 17.91 7.91
C LEU A 333 1.67 17.41 8.40
N VAL A 334 0.89 16.80 7.50
CA VAL A 334 -0.41 16.22 7.89
C VAL A 334 -0.22 15.03 8.83
N VAL A 335 0.68 14.09 8.51
CA VAL A 335 0.97 12.95 9.39
C VAL A 335 1.50 13.42 10.75
N ALA A 336 2.39 14.41 10.78
CA ALA A 336 2.91 14.98 12.03
C ALA A 336 1.79 15.57 12.89
N GLU A 337 0.83 16.26 12.27
CA GLU A 337 -0.35 16.79 12.97
C GLU A 337 -1.25 15.68 13.51
N LEU A 338 -1.41 14.57 12.78
CA LEU A 338 -2.13 13.40 13.29
C LEU A 338 -1.39 12.77 14.47
N TYR A 339 -0.07 12.58 14.39
CA TYR A 339 0.75 12.07 15.51
C TYR A 339 0.69 12.99 16.73
N ARG A 340 0.82 14.31 16.53
CA ARG A 340 0.79 15.34 17.58
C ARG A 340 -0.48 15.25 18.44
N ARG A 341 -1.60 14.85 17.86
CA ARG A 341 -2.89 14.70 18.57
C ARG A 341 -2.93 13.44 19.45
N GLN A 342 -2.08 12.44 19.16
CA GLN A 342 -2.13 11.09 19.72
C GLN A 342 -0.99 10.76 20.70
N VAL A 343 -0.21 11.76 21.13
CA VAL A 343 0.88 11.63 22.13
C VAL A 343 0.46 12.11 23.52
N GLY A 344 1.39 12.39 24.46
CA GLY A 344 1.04 12.81 25.83
C GLY A 344 0.80 11.64 26.79
N TRP A 345 1.49 10.53 26.57
CA TRP A 345 1.50 9.34 27.43
C TRP A 345 2.95 8.86 27.59
N LEU A 346 3.30 8.25 28.72
CA LEU A 346 4.69 7.85 28.98
C LEU A 346 5.05 6.59 28.19
N PHE A 347 6.09 6.69 27.38
CA PHE A 347 6.69 5.52 26.75
C PHE A 347 7.63 4.82 27.74
N ASP A 348 7.32 3.57 28.05
CA ASP A 348 8.20 2.67 28.80
C ASP A 348 9.12 1.92 27.83
N ASP A 349 10.44 2.08 27.97
CA ASP A 349 11.47 1.49 27.12
C ASP A 349 12.27 0.37 27.85
N VAL A 350 11.80 -0.08 29.02
CA VAL A 350 12.62 -0.87 29.97
C VAL A 350 13.03 -2.26 29.46
N LYS A 351 12.45 -2.78 28.37
CA LYS A 351 12.89 -3.98 27.62
C LYS A 351 11.97 -4.18 26.42
N PHE A 352 12.18 -3.45 25.33
CA PHE A 352 11.36 -3.69 24.14
C PHE A 352 11.93 -4.87 23.34
N PHE A 353 11.18 -5.97 23.32
CA PHE A 353 11.44 -7.12 22.47
C PHE A 353 11.02 -6.80 21.04
N LEU A 354 11.80 -7.28 20.06
CA LEU A 354 11.46 -7.22 18.64
C LEU A 354 9.99 -7.58 18.41
N VAL A 355 9.39 -6.89 17.45
CA VAL A 355 8.12 -7.27 16.82
C VAL A 355 8.24 -8.72 16.36
N THR A 356 7.58 -9.63 17.07
CA THR A 356 7.57 -11.05 16.73
C THR A 356 6.33 -11.34 15.88
N GLY A 357 6.45 -11.14 14.57
CA GLY A 357 5.43 -11.55 13.60
C GLY A 357 5.10 -10.50 12.56
N GLU A 358 4.36 -10.94 11.53
CA GLU A 358 3.82 -10.07 10.49
C GLU A 358 2.69 -9.20 11.06
N PRO A 359 2.67 -7.87 10.84
CA PRO A 359 1.57 -7.02 11.28
C PRO A 359 0.23 -7.48 10.70
N ALA A 360 -0.71 -7.81 11.59
CA ALA A 360 -2.04 -8.27 11.21
C ALA A 360 -2.78 -7.23 10.36
N PHE A 361 -3.55 -7.68 9.38
CA PHE A 361 -4.40 -6.81 8.58
C PHE A 361 -5.46 -6.14 9.45
N ILE A 362 -5.56 -4.81 9.36
CA ILE A 362 -6.61 -4.04 10.04
C ILE A 362 -7.76 -3.86 9.06
N GLU A 363 -8.89 -4.51 9.28
CA GLU A 363 -10.04 -4.43 8.38
C GLU A 363 -10.56 -2.99 8.25
N PRO A 364 -10.79 -2.49 7.02
CA PRO A 364 -11.47 -1.22 6.80
C PRO A 364 -12.92 -1.27 7.30
N GLY A 365 -13.41 -0.18 7.90
CA GLY A 365 -14.78 -0.09 8.42
C GLY A 365 -15.04 -0.84 9.73
N GLU A 366 -14.06 -1.53 10.31
CA GLU A 366 -14.19 -2.04 11.67
C GLU A 366 -14.20 -0.90 12.68
N VAL A 367 -15.21 -0.90 13.56
CA VAL A 367 -15.21 -0.04 14.74
C VAL A 367 -14.01 -0.44 15.59
N ALA A 368 -13.23 0.54 16.05
CA ALA A 368 -12.12 0.30 16.97
C ALA A 368 -12.66 -0.49 18.18
N SER A 369 -12.34 -1.78 18.24
CA SER A 369 -12.59 -2.55 19.46
C SER A 369 -11.76 -1.91 20.56
N PRO A 370 -12.31 -1.71 21.77
CA PRO A 370 -11.49 -1.31 22.91
C PRO A 370 -10.32 -2.28 22.98
N VAL A 371 -9.09 -1.77 23.04
CA VAL A 371 -7.94 -2.63 23.32
C VAL A 371 -8.21 -3.26 24.67
N LYS A 372 -8.65 -4.52 24.66
CA LYS A 372 -8.82 -5.29 25.88
C LYS A 372 -7.41 -5.52 26.41
N GLY A 373 -7.08 -4.87 27.53
CA GLY A 373 -5.94 -5.32 28.34
C GLY A 373 -6.12 -6.82 28.62
N PRO A 374 -5.05 -7.61 28.73
CA PRO A 374 -5.16 -9.05 28.93
C PRO A 374 -5.68 -9.39 30.33
N LYS A 375 -6.99 -9.26 30.55
CA LYS A 375 -7.75 -9.80 31.69
C LYS A 375 -9.08 -10.45 31.30
N ASP A 376 -9.39 -10.54 30.01
CA ASP A 376 -10.64 -11.14 29.50
C ASP A 376 -10.46 -12.59 28.96
N SER A 377 -9.31 -13.24 29.17
CA SER A 377 -9.07 -14.62 28.70
C SER A 377 -9.35 -15.72 29.73
N THR A 378 -9.97 -15.42 30.87
CA THR A 378 -10.48 -16.45 31.80
C THR A 378 -11.98 -16.62 31.70
N SER A 379 -12.43 -17.14 30.55
CA SER A 379 -13.71 -17.86 30.43
C SER A 379 -13.74 -18.59 29.10
N HIS A 380 -13.12 -19.77 29.05
CA HIS A 380 -13.74 -21.05 28.64
C HIS A 380 -12.71 -22.17 28.59
#